data_AF-A0A965ZVC8-F1
#
_entry.id   AF-A0A965ZVC8-F1
#
_cell.length_a   1.000
_cell.length_b   1.000
_cell.length_c   1.000
_cell.angle_alpha   90.00
_cell.angle_beta   90.00
_cell.angle_gamma   90.00
#
_symmetry.space_group_name_H-M   'P 1'
#
loop_
_entity.id
_entity.type
_entity.pdbx_description
1 polymer ?
#
loop_
_entity_poly.entity_id
_entity_poly.type
_entity_poly.pdbx_seq_one_letter_code
_entity_poly.pdbx_strand_id
1 'polypeptide(L)' 'LAGRWAEATGIAIDNLDYYLCFAFWRLAAIVEGAYGLFLEGKVDTPYARGLEYDVPALLKEAQLAAEGDW' A
#
# COMPACT_ATOMS: atom_id res chain seq x y z
N LEU A 1 2.26 -18.74 -2.11
CA LEU A 1 0.97 -18.64 -2.83
C LEU A 1 1.16 -18.15 -4.26
N ALA A 2 1.86 -17.03 -4.48
CA ALA A 2 2.14 -16.47 -5.82
C ALA A 2 2.73 -17.49 -6.81
N GLY A 3 3.75 -18.27 -6.41
CA GLY A 3 4.34 -19.29 -7.28
C GLY A 3 3.34 -20.36 -7.76
N ARG A 4 2.44 -20.82 -6.89
CA ARG A 4 1.39 -21.79 -7.27
C ARG A 4 0.38 -21.19 -8.26
N TRP A 5 0.07 -19.91 -8.11
CA TRP A 5 -0.81 -19.21 -9.05
C TRP A 5 -0.14 -19.03 -10.41
N ALA A 6 1.15 -18.68 -10.44
CA ALA A 6 1.94 -18.58 -11.66
C ALA A 6 2.00 -19.94 -12.39
N GLU A 7 2.26 -21.03 -11.67
CA GLU A 7 2.21 -22.40 -12.22
C GLU A 7 0.84 -22.75 -12.81
N ALA A 8 -0.25 -22.42 -12.11
CA ALA A 8 -1.60 -22.74 -12.55
C ALA A 8 -2.08 -21.91 -13.75
N THR A 9 -1.57 -20.68 -13.91
CA THR A 9 -2.01 -19.75 -14.95
C THR A 9 -1.04 -19.63 -16.13
N GLY A 10 0.20 -20.07 -15.96
CA GLY A 10 1.28 -19.84 -16.92
C GLY A 10 1.75 -18.39 -17.00
N ILE A 11 1.28 -17.51 -16.11
CA ILE A 11 1.65 -16.10 -16.08
C ILE A 11 2.89 -15.93 -15.19
N ALA A 12 3.96 -15.37 -15.76
CA ALA A 12 5.17 -15.06 -15.03
C ALA A 12 4.95 -13.94 -14.00
N ILE A 13 5.66 -14.03 -12.86
CA ILE A 13 5.57 -13.09 -11.74
C ILE A 13 6.91 -12.40 -11.46
N ASP A 14 7.75 -12.30 -12.47
CA ASP A 14 9.14 -11.84 -12.34
C ASP A 14 9.25 -10.39 -11.86
N ASN A 15 8.20 -9.60 -12.01
CA ASN A 15 8.12 -8.19 -11.60
C ASN A 15 7.13 -7.98 -10.44
N LEU A 16 6.94 -8.97 -9.57
CA LEU A 16 5.98 -8.89 -8.46
C LEU A 16 6.23 -7.67 -7.56
N ASP A 17 7.50 -7.34 -7.34
CA ASP A 17 7.96 -6.20 -6.55
C ASP A 17 7.39 -4.87 -7.03
N TYR A 18 7.34 -4.67 -8.36
CA TYR A 18 6.71 -3.49 -8.95
C TYR A 18 5.22 -3.41 -8.60
N TYR A 19 4.50 -4.54 -8.68
CA TYR A 19 3.08 -4.57 -8.38
C TYR A 19 2.80 -4.39 -6.89
N LEU A 20 3.68 -4.89 -6.01
CA LEU A 20 3.61 -4.68 -4.56
C LEU A 20 3.86 -3.21 -4.21
N CYS A 21 4.94 -2.63 -4.73
CA CYS A 21 5.25 -1.21 -4.59
C CYS A 21 4.06 -0.34 -5.03
N PHE A 22 3.52 -0.60 -6.23
CA PHE A 22 2.36 0.11 -6.74
C PHE A 22 1.12 -0.08 -5.86
N ALA A 23 0.88 -1.29 -5.33
CA ALA A 23 -0.26 -1.56 -4.46
C ALA A 23 -0.17 -0.79 -3.14
N PHE A 24 0.99 -0.79 -2.49
CA PHE A 24 1.23 -0.05 -1.25
C PHE A 24 1.15 1.46 -1.45
N TRP A 25 1.82 1.99 -2.48
CA TRP A 25 1.74 3.40 -2.83
C TRP A 25 0.30 3.84 -3.11
N ARG A 26 -0.44 3.06 -3.91
CA ARG A 26 -1.84 3.38 -4.22
C ARG A 26 -2.71 3.35 -2.98
N LEU A 27 -2.50 2.40 -2.08
CA LEU A 27 -3.24 2.32 -0.83
C LEU A 27 -2.95 3.54 0.06
N ALA A 28 -1.67 3.93 0.19
CA ALA A 28 -1.25 5.12 0.92
C ALA A 28 -1.97 6.38 0.40
N ALA A 29 -2.00 6.58 -0.93
CA ALA A 29 -2.68 7.73 -1.53
C ALA A 29 -4.20 7.75 -1.25
N ILE A 30 -4.85 6.58 -1.23
CA ILE A 30 -6.28 6.49 -0.90
C ILE A 30 -6.54 6.90 0.55
N VAL A 31 -5.76 6.38 1.49
CA VAL A 31 -5.96 6.67 2.91
C VAL A 31 -5.47 8.08 3.29
N GLU A 32 -4.47 8.63 2.61
CA GLU A 32 -4.05 10.02 2.78
C GLU A 32 -5.18 11.00 2.48
N GLY A 33 -6.00 10.72 1.46
CA GLY A 33 -7.21 11.50 1.19
C GLY A 33 -8.19 11.51 2.38
N ALA A 34 -8.36 10.38 3.07
CA ALA A 34 -9.18 10.30 4.27
C ALA A 34 -8.54 11.02 5.47
N TYR A 35 -7.21 10.99 5.59
CA TYR A 35 -6.48 11.75 6.61
C TYR A 35 -6.62 13.27 6.39
N GLY A 36 -6.57 13.72 5.13
CA GLY A 36 -6.84 15.13 4.79
C GLY A 36 -8.21 15.61 5.25
N LEU A 37 -9.26 14.79 5.09
CA LEU A 37 -10.60 15.09 5.63
C LEU A 37 -10.62 15.20 7.16
N PHE A 38 -9.79 14.42 7.85
CA PHE A 38 -9.63 14.52 9.29
C PHE A 38 -8.93 15.82 9.71
N LEU A 39 -7.85 16.20 9.03
CA LEU A 39 -7.16 17.48 9.27
C LEU A 39 -8.08 18.70 9.03
N GLU A 40 -8.99 18.59 8.07
CA GLU A 40 -10.02 19.60 7.80
C GLU A 40 -11.20 19.57 8.79
N GLY A 41 -11.22 18.63 9.74
CA GLY A 41 -12.30 18.47 10.72
C GLY A 41 -13.61 17.93 10.15
N LYS A 42 -13.60 17.42 8.91
CA LYS A 42 -14.79 16.86 8.23
C LYS A 42 -15.12 15.43 8.67
N VAL A 43 -14.12 14.70 9.15
CA VAL A 43 -14.23 13.32 9.66
C VAL A 43 -13.44 13.23 10.96
N ASP A 44 -14.04 12.76 12.05
CA ASP A 44 -13.33 12.49 13.31
C ASP A 44 -13.66 11.08 13.80
N THR A 45 -12.86 10.11 13.34
CA THR A 45 -12.98 8.71 13.74
C THR A 45 -11.63 8.20 14.25
N PRO A 46 -11.61 7.18 15.14
CA PRO A 46 -10.37 6.56 15.59
C PRO A 46 -9.49 6.07 14.43
N TYR A 47 -10.12 5.55 13.37
CA TYR A 47 -9.42 5.13 12.15
C TYR A 47 -8.74 6.32 11.46
N ALA A 48 -9.47 7.41 11.22
CA ALA A 48 -8.93 8.58 10.52
C ALA A 48 -7.76 9.23 11.27
N ARG A 49 -7.75 9.19 12.61
CA ARG A 49 -6.60 9.59 13.43
C ARG A 49 -5.39 8.67 13.27
N GLY A 50 -5.62 7.36 13.15
CA GLY A 50 -4.55 6.38 12.94
C GLY A 50 -3.80 6.56 11.62
N LEU A 51 -4.43 7.21 10.64
CA LEU A 51 -3.85 7.42 9.32
C LEU A 51 -2.59 8.30 9.31
N GLU A 52 -2.36 9.10 10.36
CA GLU A 52 -1.10 9.80 10.57
C GLU A 52 0.10 8.84 10.59
N TYR A 53 -0.10 7.62 11.10
CA TYR A 53 0.92 6.57 11.19
C TYR A 53 0.82 5.56 10.04
N ASP A 54 -0.40 5.22 9.62
CA ASP A 54 -0.62 4.21 8.58
C ASP A 54 -0.18 4.71 7.19
N VAL A 55 -0.36 6.00 6.87
CA VAL A 55 0.08 6.57 5.57
C VAL A 55 1.61 6.45 5.41
N PRO A 56 2.46 6.94 6.35
CA PRO A 56 3.90 6.75 6.24
C PRO A 56 4.33 5.28 6.26
N ALA A 57 3.66 4.43 7.05
CA ALA A 57 3.96 3.01 7.09
C ALA A 57 3.76 2.35 5.72
N LEU A 58 2.64 2.62 5.06
CA LEU A 58 2.36 2.11 3.70
C LEU A 58 3.38 2.62 2.67
N LEU A 59 3.81 3.87 2.77
CA LEU A 59 4.86 4.39 1.90
C LEU A 59 6.21 3.73 2.17
N LYS A 60 6.50 3.35 3.42
CA LYS A 60 7.71 2.60 3.76
C LYS A 60 7.70 1.19 3.17
N GLU A 61 6.56 0.50 3.25
CA GLU A 61 6.37 -0.80 2.58
C GLU A 61 6.52 -0.69 1.06
N ALA A 62 5.98 0.38 0.46
CA ALA A 62 6.16 0.64 -0.97
C ALA A 62 7.63 0.83 -1.34
N GLN A 63 8.39 1.54 -0.51
CA GLN A 63 9.83 1.72 -0.70
C GLN A 63 10.58 0.38 -0.62
N LEU A 64 10.32 -0.43 0.41
CA LEU A 64 10.96 -1.74 0.57
C LEU A 64 10.67 -2.66 -0.62
N ALA A 65 9.41 -2.67 -1.09
CA ALA A 65 9.04 -3.41 -2.29
C ALA A 65 9.77 -2.89 -3.55
N ALA A 66 10.00 -1.57 -3.67
CA ALA A 66 10.77 -1.02 -4.80
C ALA A 66 12.26 -1.39 -4.76
N GLU A 67 12.81 -1.60 -3.57
CA GLU A 67 14.20 -2.00 -3.34
C GLU A 67 14.42 -3.53 -3.51
N GLY A 68 13.34 -4.31 -3.62
CA GLY A 68 13.37 -5.78 -3.73
C GLY A 68 13.59 -6.47 -2.38
N ASP A 69 13.43 -5.75 -1.27
CA ASP A 69 13.67 -6.21 0.09
C ASP A 69 12.38 -6.73 0.77
N TRP A 70 11.50 -7.41 0.01
CA TRP A 70 10.19 -7.89 0.49
C TRP A 70 10.07 -9.42 0.55
#